data_AF-A0A2W6DKZ5-F1
#
_entry.id   AF-A0A2W6DKZ5-F1
#
_cell.length_a   1.000
_cell.length_b   1.000
_cell.length_c   1.000
_cell.angle_alpha   90.00
_cell.angle_beta   90.00
_cell.angle_gamma   90.00
#
_symmetry.space_group_name_H-M   'P 1'
#
loop_
_entity.id
_entity.type
_entity.pdbx_description
1 polymer ?
#
loop_
_entity_poly.entity_id
_entity_poly.type
_entity_poly.pdbx_seq_one_letter_code
_entity_poly.pdbx_strand_id
1 'polypeptide(L)'
;MENLASNAALVAGLEHDHGQIVAAAEAANGDDEHDPEGATIAFERQQVTALLQQARRTRADLEHALDQVDQGRYGECERCGDPIAAERLAARPAARTCLSCAT
;
A
#
# COMPACT_ATOMS: atom_id res chain seq x y z
N MET A 1 13.99 -4.09 -8.85
CA MET A 1 14.14 -2.73 -8.27
C MET A 1 13.14 -1.72 -8.82
N GLU A 2 12.86 -1.70 -10.13
CA GLU A 2 11.88 -0.78 -10.74
C GLU A 2 10.50 -0.78 -10.07
N ASN A 3 9.97 -1.94 -9.69
CA ASN A 3 8.65 -2.05 -9.04
C ASN A 3 8.61 -1.38 -7.65
N LEU A 4 9.66 -1.54 -6.83
CA LEU A 4 9.74 -0.88 -5.51
C LEU A 4 9.88 0.64 -5.66
N ALA A 5 10.73 1.10 -6.57
CA ALA A 5 10.92 2.53 -6.83
C ALA A 5 9.62 3.19 -7.31
N SER A 6 8.92 2.56 -8.25
CA SER A 6 7.61 3.02 -8.73
C SER A 6 6.56 3.05 -7.63
N ASN A 7 6.52 2.03 -6.76
CA ASN A 7 5.59 2.01 -5.63
C ASN A 7 5.93 3.07 -4.58
N ALA A 8 7.22 3.31 -4.31
CA ALA A 8 7.66 4.36 -3.39
C ALA A 8 7.26 5.76 -3.90
N ALA A 9 7.38 6.01 -5.21
CA ALA A 9 6.91 7.25 -5.81
C ALA A 9 5.38 7.42 -5.69
N LEU A 10 4.62 6.33 -5.88
CA LEU A 10 3.16 6.33 -5.67
C LEU A 10 2.79 6.67 -4.22
N VAL A 11 3.47 6.06 -3.24
CA VAL A 11 3.25 6.37 -1.82
C VAL A 11 3.51 7.85 -1.54
N ALA A 12 4.63 8.40 -2.04
CA ALA A 12 4.96 9.81 -1.83
C ALA A 12 3.92 10.76 -2.46
N GLY A 13 3.40 10.44 -3.65
CA GLY A 13 2.32 11.20 -4.30
C GLY A 13 1.04 11.18 -3.48
N LEU A 14 0.59 10.00 -3.04
CA LEU A 14 -0.61 9.86 -2.22
C LEU A 14 -0.49 10.54 -0.84
N GLU A 15 0.71 10.58 -0.26
CA GLU A 15 0.99 11.33 0.97
C GLU A 15 0.88 12.85 0.75
N HIS A 16 1.37 13.33 -0.39
CA HIS A 16 1.20 14.73 -0.77
C HIS A 16 -0.28 15.10 -0.92
N ASP A 17 -1.03 14.33 -1.71
CA ASP A 17 -2.46 14.55 -1.97
C ASP A 17 -3.27 14.52 -0.66
N HIS A 18 -3.00 13.52 0.19
CA HIS A 18 -3.64 13.42 1.51
C HIS A 18 -3.37 14.67 2.36
N GLY A 19 -2.13 15.17 2.35
CA GLY A 19 -1.76 16.40 3.05
C GLY A 19 -2.50 17.63 2.54
N GLN A 20 -2.67 17.77 1.23
CA GLN A 20 -3.44 18.87 0.64
C GLN A 20 -4.92 18.81 1.03
N ILE A 21 -5.52 17.62 1.02
CA ILE A 21 -6.93 17.44 1.41
C ILE A 21 -7.14 17.79 2.90
N VAL A 22 -6.21 17.37 3.77
CA VAL A 22 -6.28 17.73 5.20
C VAL A 22 -6.19 19.24 5.39
N ALA A 23 -5.25 19.90 4.72
CA ALA A 23 -5.10 21.35 4.79
C ALA A 23 -6.35 22.10 4.26
N ALA A 24 -6.96 21.61 3.18
CA ALA A 24 -8.20 22.17 2.65
C ALA A 24 -9.37 22.00 3.63
N ALA A 25 -9.49 20.83 4.26
CA ALA A 25 -10.51 20.58 5.28
C ALA A 25 -10.38 21.54 6.48
N GLU A 26 -9.15 21.76 6.95
CA GLU A 26 -8.88 22.69 8.06
C GLU A 26 -9.22 24.13 7.71
N ALA A 27 -8.95 24.56 6.48
CA ALA A 27 -9.32 25.90 5.98
C ALA A 27 -10.84 26.07 5.88
N ALA A 28 -11.56 25.04 5.40
CA ALA A 28 -13.02 25.07 5.26
C ALA A 28 -13.75 25.10 6.62
N ASN A 29 -13.21 24.44 7.65
CA ASN A 29 -13.79 24.44 8.99
C ASN A 29 -13.75 25.82 9.71
N GLY A 30 -13.04 26.81 9.16
CA GLY A 30 -12.97 28.16 9.71
C GLY A 30 -14.16 29.07 9.34
N ASP A 31 -15.03 28.65 8.42
CA ASP A 31 -16.18 29.41 7.91
C ASP A 31 -17.49 28.72 8.34
N ASP A 32 -18.05 29.15 9.48
CA ASP A 32 -19.07 28.43 10.26
C ASP A 32 -20.52 28.62 9.76
N GLU A 33 -20.75 28.73 8.46
CA GLU A 33 -22.14 28.79 7.97
C GLU A 33 -22.35 27.99 6.67
N HIS A 34 -22.46 26.67 6.87
CA HIS A 34 -22.98 25.68 5.91
C HIS A 34 -22.16 25.51 4.62
N ASP A 35 -20.98 24.92 4.77
CA ASP A 35 -20.21 24.44 3.62
C ASP A 35 -20.68 23.04 3.15
N PRO A 36 -21.31 22.91 1.96
CA PRO A 36 -21.61 21.61 1.36
C PRO A 36 -20.34 20.86 0.91
N GLU A 37 -19.19 21.53 0.80
CA GLU A 37 -17.93 20.95 0.34
C GLU A 37 -17.26 20.10 1.42
N GLY A 38 -17.50 20.35 2.71
CA GLY A 38 -16.98 19.54 3.82
C GLY A 38 -17.32 18.04 3.73
N ALA A 39 -18.51 17.68 3.23
CA ALA A 39 -18.89 16.28 2.99
C ALA A 39 -18.09 15.66 1.82
N THR A 40 -17.84 16.44 0.77
CA THR A 40 -17.03 16.05 -0.39
C THR A 40 -15.56 15.84 0.02
N ILE A 41 -14.98 16.79 0.76
CA ILE A 41 -13.61 16.72 1.28
C ILE A 41 -13.42 15.50 2.19
N ALA A 42 -14.42 15.20 3.04
CA ALA A 42 -14.37 14.01 3.90
C ALA A 42 -14.35 12.71 3.09
N PHE A 43 -15.15 12.63 2.01
CA PHE A 43 -15.16 11.47 1.12
C PHE A 43 -13.85 11.32 0.34
N GLU A 44 -13.31 12.40 -0.22
CA GLU A 44 -12.02 12.42 -0.91
C GLU A 44 -10.89 11.96 0.01
N ARG A 45 -10.86 12.46 1.25
CA ARG A 45 -9.90 12.03 2.27
C ARG A 45 -9.96 10.54 2.53
N GLN A 46 -11.17 9.97 2.66
CA GLN A 46 -11.36 8.53 2.88
C GLN A 46 -10.82 7.72 1.70
N GLN A 47 -11.06 8.17 0.46
CA GLN A 47 -10.57 7.51 -0.74
C GLN A 47 -9.04 7.52 -0.80
N VAL A 48 -8.41 8.69 -0.64
CA VAL A 48 -6.93 8.79 -0.67
C VAL A 48 -6.30 8.01 0.47
N THR A 49 -6.90 8.01 1.66
CA THR A 49 -6.45 7.19 2.80
C THR A 49 -6.42 5.71 2.45
N ALA A 50 -7.50 5.19 1.83
CA ALA A 50 -7.57 3.79 1.46
C ALA A 50 -6.50 3.41 0.41
N LEU A 51 -6.28 4.27 -0.59
CA LEU A 51 -5.23 4.09 -1.60
C LEU A 51 -3.83 4.13 -0.98
N LEU A 52 -3.57 5.09 -0.09
CA LEU A 52 -2.29 5.23 0.61
C LEU A 52 -1.98 4.00 1.47
N GLN A 53 -2.97 3.51 2.22
CA GLN A 53 -2.81 2.28 3.01
C GLN A 53 -2.51 1.07 2.13
N GLN A 54 -3.19 0.93 0.99
CA GLN A 54 -2.94 -0.14 0.03
C GLN A 54 -1.52 -0.06 -0.53
N ALA A 55 -1.10 1.13 -0.98
CA ALA A 55 0.23 1.34 -1.54
C ALA A 55 1.33 1.04 -0.51
N ARG A 56 1.18 1.51 0.74
CA ARG A 56 2.12 1.20 1.83
C ARG A 56 2.22 -0.30 2.13
N ARG A 57 1.11 -1.04 2.12
CA ARG A 57 1.12 -2.51 2.26
C ARG A 57 1.91 -3.17 1.13
N THR A 58 1.63 -2.78 -0.12
CA THR A 58 2.37 -3.28 -1.27
C THR A 58 3.86 -2.97 -1.19
N ARG A 59 4.22 -1.76 -0.75
CA ARG A 59 5.62 -1.38 -0.52
C ARG A 59 6.30 -2.32 0.47
N ALA A 60 5.68 -2.52 1.64
CA ALA A 60 6.21 -3.39 2.68
C ALA A 60 6.34 -4.84 2.21
N ASP A 61 5.38 -5.33 1.41
CA ASP A 61 5.44 -6.66 0.81
C ASP A 61 6.62 -6.80 -0.16
N LEU A 62 6.89 -5.77 -0.99
CA LEU A 62 8.02 -5.75 -1.91
C LEU A 62 9.36 -5.66 -1.19
N GLU A 63 9.47 -4.79 -0.18
CA GLU A 63 10.66 -4.67 0.68
C GLU A 63 10.96 -6.00 1.37
N HIS A 64 9.93 -6.67 1.90
CA HIS A 64 10.07 -7.99 2.49
C HIS A 64 10.55 -9.04 1.49
N ALA A 65 9.97 -9.08 0.29
CA ALA A 65 10.36 -10.02 -0.75
C ALA A 65 11.85 -9.87 -1.14
N LEU A 66 12.34 -8.63 -1.22
CA LEU A 66 13.75 -8.34 -1.49
C LEU A 66 14.66 -8.83 -0.35
N ASP A 67 14.25 -8.60 0.90
CA ASP A 67 14.98 -9.10 2.07
C ASP A 67 15.08 -10.64 2.07
N GLN A 68 14.03 -11.36 1.66
CA GLN A 68 14.09 -12.81 1.49
C GLN A 68 15.06 -13.24 0.37
N VAL A 69 15.15 -12.47 -0.72
CA VAL A 69 16.13 -12.73 -1.79
C VAL A 69 17.55 -12.58 -1.25
N ASP A 70 17.82 -11.49 -0.53
CA ASP A 70 19.14 -11.22 0.05
C ASP A 70 19.54 -12.29 1.08
N GLN A 71 18.57 -12.86 1.79
CA GLN A 71 18.77 -13.94 2.75
C GLN A 71 18.76 -15.34 2.13
N GLY A 72 18.53 -15.46 0.82
CA GLY A 72 18.51 -16.74 0.09
C GLY A 72 17.30 -17.64 0.38
N ARG A 73 16.22 -17.08 0.96
CA ARG A 73 14.98 -17.81 1.31
C ARG A 73 13.79 -17.45 0.42
N TYR A 74 14.02 -16.66 -0.63
CA TYR A 74 12.95 -16.25 -1.52
C TYR A 74 12.27 -17.46 -2.16
N GLY A 75 10.95 -17.51 -2.03
CA GLY A 75 10.13 -18.62 -2.49
C GLY A 75 9.90 -19.73 -1.46
N GLU A 76 10.31 -19.56 -0.21
CA GLU A 76 9.91 -20.43 0.90
C GLU A 76 8.65 -19.89 1.60
N CYS A 77 7.71 -20.77 1.94
CA CYS A 77 6.50 -20.39 2.66
C CYS A 77 6.84 -20.02 4.10
N GLU A 78 6.51 -18.80 4.53
CA GLU A 78 6.77 -18.32 5.90
C GLU A 78 6.05 -19.15 6.99
N ARG A 79 5.03 -19.92 6.61
CA ARG A 79 4.18 -20.65 7.55
C ARG A 79 4.54 -22.12 7.72
N CYS A 80 4.95 -22.80 6.65
CA CYS A 80 5.28 -24.24 6.67
C CYS A 80 6.70 -24.56 6.21
N GLY A 81 7.44 -23.58 5.66
CA GLY A 81 8.78 -23.78 5.10
C GLY A 81 8.80 -24.42 3.71
N ASP A 82 7.66 -24.91 3.19
CA ASP A 82 7.62 -25.54 1.87
C ASP A 82 7.79 -24.52 0.74
N PRO A 83 8.27 -24.94 -0.45
CA PRO A 83 8.37 -24.07 -1.61
C PRO A 83 7.02 -23.46 -2.04
N ILE A 84 7.04 -22.19 -2.41
CA ILE A 84 5.93 -21.48 -3.06
C ILE A 84 6.01 -21.76 -4.56
N ALA A 85 4.89 -22.17 -5.16
CA ALA A 85 4.81 -22.47 -6.59
C ALA A 85 5.31 -21.29 -7.46
N ALA A 86 6.11 -21.60 -8.48
CA ALA A 86 6.72 -20.60 -9.35
C ALA A 86 5.67 -19.75 -10.08
N GLU A 87 4.55 -20.33 -10.49
CA GLU A 87 3.43 -19.63 -11.13
C GLU A 87 2.80 -18.60 -10.19
N ARG A 88 2.77 -18.91 -8.89
CA ARG A 88 2.26 -17.99 -7.86
C ARG A 88 3.22 -16.83 -7.65
N LEU A 89 4.53 -17.08 -7.60
CA LEU A 89 5.55 -16.03 -7.52
C LEU A 89 5.60 -15.18 -8.80
N ALA A 90 5.36 -15.79 -9.97
CA ALA A 90 5.27 -15.05 -11.22
C ALA A 90 4.05 -14.11 -11.24
N ALA A 91 2.90 -14.57 -10.75
CA ALA A 91 1.69 -13.74 -10.65
C ALA A 91 1.76 -12.71 -9.50
N ARG A 92 2.38 -13.08 -8.37
CA ARG A 92 2.51 -12.25 -7.16
C ARG A 92 3.91 -12.45 -6.57
N PRO A 93 4.92 -11.67 -7.01
CA PRO A 93 6.31 -11.81 -6.55
C PRO A 93 6.50 -11.62 -5.04
N ALA A 94 5.60 -10.88 -4.39
CA ALA A 94 5.63 -10.67 -2.95
C ALA A 94 4.77 -11.70 -2.16
N ALA A 95 4.46 -12.86 -2.75
CA ALA A 95 3.72 -13.90 -2.05
C ALA A 95 4.55 -14.50 -0.91
N ARG A 96 3.98 -14.47 0.30
CA ARG A 96 4.61 -14.95 1.54
C ARG A 96 4.29 -16.41 1.89
N THR A 97 3.23 -16.94 1.31
CA THR A 97 2.67 -18.25 1.67
C THR A 97 2.34 -19.09 0.43
N CYS A 98 2.52 -20.41 0.56
CA CYS A 98 2.10 -21.39 -0.43
C CYS A 98 0.57 -21.50 -0.49
N LEU A 99 0.04 -22.17 -1.53
CA LEU A 99 -1.40 -22.32 -1.76
C LEU A 99 -2.12 -23.00 -0.58
N SER A 100 -1.52 -24.01 0.04
CA SER A 100 -2.12 -24.71 1.18
C SER A 100 -2.19 -23.84 2.44
N CYS A 101 -1.26 -22.90 2.60
CA CYS A 101 -1.20 -22.00 3.76
C CYS A 101 -1.98 -20.69 3.57
N ALA A 102 -2.34 -20.35 2.33
CA ALA A 102 -3.04 -19.13 1.95
C ALA A 102 -4.57 -19.23 2.11
N THR A 103 -5.00 -19.72 3.28
CA THR A 103 -6.41 -19.78 3.70
C THR A 103 -6.82 -18.51 4.42
#